data_AF-A0A2G9RT89-F1
#
_entry.id   AF-A0A2G9RT89-F1
#
_cell.length_a   1.000
_cell.length_b   1.000
_cell.length_c   1.000
_cell.angle_alpha   90.00
_cell.angle_beta   90.00
_cell.angle_gamma   90.00
#
_symmetry.space_group_name_H-M   'P 1'
#
loop_
_entity.id
_entity.type
_entity.pdbx_description
1 polymer ?
#
loop_
_entity_poly.entity_id
_entity_poly.type
_entity_poly.pdbx_seq_one_letter_code
_entity_poly.pdbx_strand_id
1 'polypeptide(L)'
;MLIGEIFDLLAQGEASRGDWATAARHLKKSVQIVTQRYGASSLEVGHELFKLAQILFNGCNVEDAMSTIVRAQHILCLHYGPDHCLVQELHEMKTCLLELPGMSGSLESPSHS
;
A
#
# COMPACT_ATOMS: atom_id res chain seq x y z
N MET A 1 10.14 29.53 -16.40
CA MET A 1 9.71 28.73 -15.22
C MET A 1 8.31 28.17 -15.50
N LEU A 2 8.15 27.37 -16.57
CA LEU A 2 6.82 26.87 -17.00
C LEU A 2 6.93 25.54 -17.75
N ILE A 3 8.06 25.27 -18.41
CA ILE A 3 8.32 23.98 -19.07
C ILE A 3 8.61 22.88 -18.04
N GLY A 4 9.35 23.17 -16.96
CA GLY A 4 9.70 22.17 -15.93
C GLY A 4 8.49 21.61 -15.18
N GLU A 5 7.55 22.47 -14.78
CA GLU A 5 6.35 22.06 -14.05
C GLU A 5 5.40 21.23 -14.92
N ILE A 6 5.34 21.50 -16.24
CA ILE A 6 4.59 20.68 -17.20
C ILE A 6 5.23 19.30 -17.35
N PHE A 7 6.57 19.21 -17.38
CA PHE A 7 7.27 17.93 -17.40
C PHE A 7 7.13 17.15 -16.09
N ASP A 8 7.08 17.81 -14.93
CA ASP A 8 6.87 17.15 -13.64
C ASP A 8 5.43 16.64 -13.47
N LEU A 9 4.44 17.37 -13.99
CA LEU A 9 3.05 16.91 -14.03
C LEU A 9 2.85 15.78 -15.06
N LEU A 10 3.57 15.80 -16.18
CA LEU A 10 3.62 14.68 -17.12
C LEU A 10 4.32 13.46 -16.51
N ALA A 11 5.42 13.64 -15.76
CA ALA A 11 6.10 12.55 -15.05
C ALA A 11 5.23 11.96 -13.93
N GLN A 12 4.47 12.79 -13.21
CA GLN A 12 3.45 12.32 -12.25
C GLN A 12 2.25 11.66 -12.95
N GLY A 13 1.86 12.14 -14.13
CA GLY A 13 0.83 11.54 -15.00
C GLY A 13 1.23 10.20 -15.61
N GLU A 14 2.51 10.04 -15.98
CA GLU A 14 3.09 8.82 -16.52
C GLU A 14 3.40 7.81 -15.40
N ALA A 15 3.86 8.27 -14.23
CA ALA A 15 3.98 7.44 -13.02
C ALA A 15 2.62 6.94 -12.50
N SER A 16 1.54 7.71 -12.70
CA SER A 16 0.17 7.34 -12.30
C SER A 16 -0.58 6.44 -13.30
N ARG A 17 -0.03 6.13 -14.49
CA ARG A 17 -0.69 5.29 -15.52
C ARG A 17 0.11 4.08 -16.02
N GLY A 18 1.09 3.62 -15.24
CA GLY A 18 1.93 2.50 -15.65
C GLY A 18 1.36 1.13 -15.31
N ASP A 19 1.75 0.61 -14.15
CA ASP A 19 1.37 -0.75 -13.81
C ASP A 19 1.57 -1.06 -12.32
N TRP A 20 0.88 -0.34 -11.43
CA TRP A 20 0.84 -0.69 -10.00
C TRP A 20 0.50 -2.16 -9.80
N ALA A 21 -0.35 -2.72 -10.66
CA ALA A 21 -0.69 -4.13 -10.68
C ALA A 21 0.51 -5.02 -11.06
N THR A 22 1.29 -4.70 -12.09
CA THR A 22 2.52 -5.44 -12.41
C THR A 22 3.62 -5.25 -11.38
N ALA A 23 3.78 -4.04 -10.83
CA ALA A 23 4.72 -3.80 -9.74
C ALA A 23 4.34 -4.65 -8.52
N ALA A 24 3.07 -4.67 -8.14
CA ALA A 24 2.54 -5.54 -7.09
C ALA A 24 2.74 -7.02 -7.43
N ARG A 25 2.54 -7.44 -8.70
CA ARG A 25 2.77 -8.82 -9.13
C ARG A 25 4.24 -9.24 -9.03
N HIS A 26 5.17 -8.40 -9.46
CA HIS A 26 6.61 -8.65 -9.31
C HIS A 26 7.00 -8.72 -7.84
N LEU A 27 6.48 -7.81 -7.03
CA LEU A 27 6.81 -7.77 -5.62
C LEU A 27 6.16 -8.91 -4.83
N LYS A 28 4.96 -9.36 -5.18
CA LYS A 28 4.35 -10.59 -4.65
C LYS A 28 5.24 -11.81 -4.90
N LYS A 29 5.88 -11.92 -6.08
CA LYS A 29 6.88 -12.97 -6.36
C LYS A 29 8.15 -12.80 -5.52
N SER A 30 8.64 -11.57 -5.35
CA SER A 30 9.78 -11.27 -4.47
C SER A 30 9.51 -11.73 -3.03
N VAL A 31 8.35 -11.36 -2.47
CA VAL A 31 7.90 -11.78 -1.14
C VAL A 31 7.89 -13.31 -1.00
N GLN A 32 7.42 -14.04 -2.03
CA GLN A 32 7.43 -15.51 -2.02
C GLN A 32 8.86 -16.07 -1.94
N ILE A 33 9.78 -15.57 -2.77
CA ILE A 33 11.18 -16.02 -2.81
C ILE A 33 11.88 -15.71 -1.47
N VAL A 34 11.72 -14.49 -0.96
CA VAL A 34 12.32 -14.06 0.30
C VAL A 34 11.73 -14.85 1.48
N THR A 35 10.43 -15.13 1.46
CA THR A 35 9.77 -15.98 2.47
C THR A 35 10.35 -17.39 2.49
N GLN A 36 10.57 -18.00 1.32
CA GLN A 36 11.18 -19.34 1.24
C GLN A 36 12.61 -19.36 1.75
N ARG A 37 13.37 -18.28 1.52
CA ARG A 37 14.79 -18.21 1.88
C ARG A 37 15.03 -17.88 3.35
N TYR A 38 14.24 -16.97 3.93
CA TYR A 38 14.50 -16.41 5.26
C TYR A 38 13.42 -16.74 6.30
N GLY A 39 12.27 -17.28 5.86
CA GLY A 39 11.13 -17.59 6.72
C GLY A 39 10.11 -16.44 6.78
N ALA A 40 8.86 -16.79 7.10
CA ALA A 40 7.70 -15.91 6.96
C ALA A 40 7.67 -14.70 7.92
N SER A 41 8.45 -14.74 9.01
CA SER A 41 8.55 -13.67 10.02
C SER A 41 9.92 -13.00 10.01
N SER A 42 10.73 -13.22 8.97
CA SER A 42 12.04 -12.60 8.83
C SER A 42 11.92 -11.09 8.56
N LEU A 43 12.97 -10.36 8.93
CA LEU A 43 13.03 -8.92 8.72
C LEU A 43 12.98 -8.59 7.22
N GLU A 44 13.61 -9.42 6.38
CA GLU A 44 13.60 -9.30 4.93
C GLU A 44 12.18 -9.40 4.36
N VAL A 45 11.35 -10.32 4.86
CA VAL A 45 9.93 -10.39 4.47
C VAL A 45 9.18 -9.13 4.92
N GLY A 46 9.47 -8.60 6.10
CA GLY A 46 8.89 -7.35 6.59
C GLY A 46 9.13 -6.17 5.64
N HIS A 47 10.37 -5.99 5.16
CA HIS A 47 10.73 -4.94 4.20
C HIS A 47 10.08 -5.12 2.83
N GLU A 48 9.99 -6.35 2.32
CA GLU A 48 9.33 -6.60 1.04
C GLU A 48 7.81 -6.38 1.12
N LEU A 49 7.18 -6.75 2.24
CA LEU A 49 5.77 -6.44 2.49
C LEU A 49 5.53 -4.94 2.65
N PHE A 50 6.45 -4.20 3.29
CA PHE A 50 6.34 -2.74 3.40
C PHE A 50 6.31 -2.07 2.02
N LYS A 51 7.22 -2.43 1.12
CA LYS A 51 7.21 -1.95 -0.27
C LYS A 51 5.91 -2.33 -0.99
N LEU A 52 5.37 -3.53 -0.73
CA LEU A 52 4.14 -4.00 -1.35
C LEU A 52 2.94 -3.21 -0.83
N ALA A 53 2.90 -2.91 0.47
CA ALA A 53 1.90 -2.05 1.06
C ALA A 53 1.90 -0.67 0.39
N GLN A 54 3.06 -0.04 0.20
CA GLN A 54 3.18 1.27 -0.48
C GLN A 54 2.65 1.22 -1.92
N ILE A 55 3.02 0.19 -2.69
CA ILE A 55 2.55 0.02 -4.08
C ILE A 55 1.02 -0.16 -4.13
N LEU A 56 0.46 -0.99 -3.24
CA LEU A 56 -0.98 -1.27 -3.23
C LEU A 56 -1.78 -0.06 -2.73
N PHE A 57 -1.27 0.65 -1.73
CA PHE A 57 -1.85 1.89 -1.22
C PHE A 57 -1.89 2.97 -2.30
N ASN A 58 -0.76 3.23 -2.97
CA ASN A 58 -0.68 4.19 -4.07
C ASN A 58 -1.51 3.76 -5.29
N GLY A 59 -1.68 2.45 -5.51
CA GLY A 59 -2.55 1.88 -6.54
C GLY A 59 -4.03 1.81 -6.16
N CYS A 60 -4.43 2.37 -5.00
CA CYS A 60 -5.80 2.35 -4.47
C CYS A 60 -6.42 0.94 -4.33
N ASN A 61 -5.61 -0.11 -4.21
CA ASN A 61 -6.09 -1.47 -3.93
C ASN A 61 -6.25 -1.65 -2.41
N VAL A 62 -7.34 -1.10 -1.87
CA VAL A 62 -7.59 -0.95 -0.42
C VAL A 62 -7.52 -2.30 0.32
N GLU A 63 -8.12 -3.35 -0.24
CA GLU A 63 -8.19 -4.67 0.42
C GLU A 63 -6.81 -5.33 0.53
N ASP A 64 -6.09 -5.44 -0.60
CA ASP A 64 -4.74 -6.01 -0.61
C ASP A 64 -3.78 -5.13 0.21
N ALA A 65 -3.91 -3.80 0.15
CA ALA A 65 -3.09 -2.87 0.92
C ALA A 65 -3.30 -3.10 2.42
N MET A 66 -4.55 -3.17 2.89
CA MET A 66 -4.86 -3.35 4.32
C MET A 66 -4.28 -4.65 4.88
N SER A 67 -4.47 -5.77 4.16
CA SER A 67 -3.91 -7.06 4.59
C SER A 67 -2.38 -7.07 4.60
N THR A 68 -1.75 -6.44 3.60
CA THR A 68 -0.30 -6.33 3.50
C THR A 68 0.27 -5.43 4.59
N ILE A 69 -0.37 -4.28 4.88
CA ILE A 69 0.00 -3.34 5.92
C ILE A 69 0.02 -4.02 7.29
N VAL A 70 -1.05 -4.72 7.66
CA VAL A 70 -1.14 -5.42 8.95
C VAL A 70 0.00 -6.44 9.11
N ARG A 71 0.31 -7.19 8.05
CA ARG A 71 1.37 -8.20 8.08
C ARG A 71 2.76 -7.58 8.15
N ALA A 72 3.03 -6.54 7.36
CA ALA A 72 4.28 -5.80 7.39
C ALA A 72 4.51 -5.18 8.77
N GLN A 73 3.47 -4.56 9.33
CA GLN A 73 3.52 -3.88 10.62
C GLN A 73 3.83 -4.85 11.75
N HIS A 74 3.19 -6.03 11.77
CA HIS A 74 3.46 -7.06 12.76
C HIS A 74 4.93 -7.50 12.75
N ILE A 75 5.46 -7.82 11.57
CA ILE A 75 6.84 -8.29 11.43
C ILE A 75 7.83 -7.17 11.79
N LEU A 76 7.68 -5.98 11.22
CA LEU A 76 8.60 -4.87 11.47
C LEU A 76 8.56 -4.40 12.93
N CYS A 77 7.41 -4.43 13.58
CA CYS A 77 7.29 -4.13 15.01
C CYS A 77 8.00 -5.18 15.87
N LEU A 78 7.95 -6.47 15.50
CA LEU A 78 8.69 -7.52 16.22
C LEU A 78 10.22 -7.29 16.19
N HIS A 79 10.74 -6.80 15.07
CA HIS A 79 12.18 -6.61 14.87
C HIS A 79 12.72 -5.24 15.31
N TYR A 80 11.96 -4.17 15.09
CA TYR A 80 12.41 -2.79 15.37
C TYR A 80 11.67 -2.10 16.52
N GLY A 81 10.53 -2.63 16.96
CA GLY A 81 9.64 -1.99 17.91
C GLY A 81 8.61 -1.05 17.27
N PRO A 82 7.59 -0.62 18.05
CA PRO A 82 6.45 0.15 17.56
C PRO A 82 6.81 1.59 17.14
N ASP A 83 7.87 2.17 17.71
CA ASP A 83 8.25 3.57 17.47
C ASP A 83 9.13 3.75 16.22
N HIS A 84 9.47 2.66 15.53
CA HIS A 84 10.28 2.72 14.32
C HIS A 84 9.52 3.41 13.18
N CYS A 85 10.20 4.25 12.40
CA CYS A 85 9.58 5.07 11.34
C CYS A 85 8.74 4.26 10.34
N LEU A 86 9.23 3.09 9.91
CA LEU A 86 8.47 2.20 9.01
C LEU A 86 7.16 1.68 9.63
N VAL A 87 7.14 1.46 10.95
CA VAL A 87 5.95 0.99 11.67
C VAL A 87 4.93 2.12 11.81
N GLN A 88 5.41 3.36 12.01
CA GLN A 88 4.59 4.56 12.04
C GLN A 88 4.00 4.88 10.67
N GLU A 89 4.78 4.79 9.60
CA GLU A 89 4.27 4.99 8.23
C GLU A 89 3.15 3.98 7.89
N LEU A 90 3.34 2.70 8.23
CA LEU A 90 2.29 1.69 8.07
C LEU A 90 1.04 2.00 8.91
N HIS A 91 1.21 2.57 10.10
CA HIS A 91 0.11 3.01 10.93
C HIS A 91 -0.66 4.17 10.27
N GLU A 92 0.04 5.17 9.75
CA GLU A 92 -0.56 6.30 9.04
C GLU A 92 -1.31 5.86 7.78
N MET A 93 -0.70 5.00 6.96
CA MET A 93 -1.36 4.40 5.79
C MET A 93 -2.63 3.65 6.18
N LYS A 94 -2.58 2.84 7.25
CA LYS A 94 -3.74 2.11 7.77
C LYS A 94 -4.86 3.06 8.20
N THR A 95 -4.53 4.09 8.97
CA THR A 95 -5.49 5.09 9.45
C THR A 95 -6.14 5.81 8.27
N CYS A 96 -5.35 6.22 7.27
CA CYS A 96 -5.88 6.82 6.05
C CYS A 96 -6.91 5.92 5.35
N LEU A 97 -6.62 4.62 5.20
CA LEU A 97 -7.55 3.66 4.59
C LEU A 97 -8.83 3.45 5.42
N LEU A 98 -8.76 3.55 6.75
CA LEU A 98 -9.93 3.43 7.64
C LEU A 98 -10.82 4.68 7.64
N GLU A 99 -10.22 5.84 7.40
CA GLU A 99 -10.92 7.14 7.33
C GLU A 99 -11.55 7.41 5.97
N LEU A 100 -11.26 6.58 4.95
CA LEU A 100 -11.92 6.68 3.65
C LEU A 100 -13.44 6.57 3.86
N PRO A 101 -14.21 7.63 3.55
CA PRO A 101 -15.66 7.56 3.67
C PRO A 101 -16.14 6.41 2.78
N GLY A 102 -16.83 5.46 3.41
CA GLY A 102 -17.33 4.29 2.71
C GLY A 102 -18.10 4.73 1.47
N MET A 103 -17.99 3.92 0.42
CA MET A 103 -19.00 3.79 -0.63
C MET A 103 -20.35 3.32 -0.02
N SER A 104 -20.85 4.00 1.01
CA SER A 104 -22.23 3.94 1.48
C SER A 104 -23.05 4.90 0.62
N GLY A 105 -23.14 4.56 -0.66
CA GLY A 105 -23.94 5.23 -1.68
C GLY A 105 -24.64 4.19 -2.53
N SER A 106 -25.48 3.36 -1.90
CA SER A 106 -26.51 2.56 -2.58
C SER A 106 -27.56 2.11 -1.57
N LEU A 107 -28.26 3.08 -0.99
CA LEU A 107 -29.67 2.95 -0.62
C LEU A 107 -30.33 4.31 -0.81
N GLU A 108 -30.25 4.83 -2.04
CA GLU A 108 -31.37 5.63 -2.54
C GLU A 108 -32.46 4.64 -2.94
N SER A 109 -33.52 4.57 -2.12
CA SER A 109 -34.83 4.14 -2.61
C SER A 109 -35.65 5.41 -2.86
N PRO A 110 -36.03 5.72 -4.11
CA PRO A 110 -37.02 6.74 -4.39
C PRO A 110 -38.42 6.12 -4.43
N SER A 111 -39.34 6.62 -3.60
CA SER A 111 -40.81 6.62 -3.83
C SER A 111 -41.47 7.26 -2.60
N HIS A 112 -41.94 8.50 -2.60
CA HIS A 112 -43.18 8.97 -3.26
C HIS A 112 -44.33 7.98 -3.11
N SER A 113 -45.16 8.16 -2.07
CA SER A 113 -46.60 8.46 -2.18
C SER A 113 -47.12 8.87 -0.80
#